data_AF-A0A3C0AR91-F1
#
_entry.id   AF-A0A3C0AR91-F1
#
_cell.length_a   1.000
_cell.length_b   1.000
_cell.length_c   1.000
_cell.angle_alpha   90.00
_cell.angle_beta   90.00
_cell.angle_gamma   90.00
#
_symmetry.space_group_name_H-M   'P 1'
#
loop_
_entity.id
_entity.type
_entity.pdbx_description
1 polymer ?
#
loop_
_entity_poly.entity_id
_entity_poly.type
_entity_poly.pdbx_seq_one_letter_code
_entity_poly.pdbx_strand_id
1 'polypeptide(L)'
;MVKVINNQRRALYPVRPDEPVPSGVNYDLWLGPGKKQPFNRNRFHTAWHWTWEFGTGDIGNDGVHQIDIGRWGMNLKAPNAVSCSGAKLGSKGDAQETPDTMVVTWEYDDLLYVYEQRDFTPYRLQAHRHDNDNIFYGDKGFMMVDRSGYRIFYKHERGPAFEEKWQDTPTHYQNFITCVKNRQSDELLAEIEEGHYSAMLSHLGNISYRTGRRLVFDPKTETFPDDKEANQYLTRKYRDGYELPLV
;
A
#
# COMPACT_ATOMS: atom_id res chain seq x y z
N MET A 1 -7.45 6.60 -16.98
CA MET A 1 -7.10 6.91 -15.57
C MET A 1 -7.67 5.81 -14.70
N VAL A 2 -6.94 5.38 -13.68
CA VAL A 2 -7.47 4.53 -12.61
C VAL A 2 -7.44 5.30 -11.30
N LYS A 3 -8.52 5.23 -10.53
CA LYS A 3 -8.61 5.78 -9.19
C LYS A 3 -8.88 4.66 -8.21
N VAL A 4 -8.09 4.58 -7.15
CA VAL A 4 -8.27 3.64 -6.05
C VAL A 4 -8.47 4.39 -4.75
N ILE A 5 -9.40 3.89 -3.95
CA ILE A 5 -9.85 4.56 -2.74
C ILE A 5 -9.69 3.55 -1.62
N ASN A 6 -9.12 3.99 -0.50
CA ASN A 6 -9.04 3.23 0.73
C ASN A 6 -9.46 4.11 1.91
N ASN A 7 -10.66 3.88 2.42
CA ASN A 7 -11.21 4.65 3.53
C ASN A 7 -11.62 3.71 4.66
N GLN A 8 -10.96 3.85 5.80
CA GLN A 8 -11.29 3.06 6.98
C GLN A 8 -11.04 3.88 8.24
N ARG A 9 -11.94 3.80 9.21
CA ARG A 9 -11.69 4.42 10.52
C ARG A 9 -10.63 3.61 11.28
N ARG A 10 -9.43 4.16 11.41
CA ARG A 10 -8.37 3.66 12.28
C ARG A 10 -8.54 4.21 13.70
N ALA A 11 -8.04 3.44 14.67
CA ALA A 11 -8.01 3.87 16.06
C ALA A 11 -6.93 4.94 16.24
N LEU A 12 -7.15 5.88 17.15
CA LEU A 12 -6.10 6.83 17.55
C LEU A 12 -5.05 6.13 18.41
N TYR A 13 -3.78 6.47 18.19
CA TYR A 13 -2.65 5.90 18.90
C TYR A 13 -2.17 6.89 19.97
N PRO A 14 -2.59 6.77 21.25
CA PRO A 14 -2.21 7.73 22.27
C PRO A 14 -0.70 7.74 22.46
N VAL A 15 -0.11 8.92 22.72
CA VAL A 15 1.31 9.02 23.08
C VAL A 15 1.56 8.26 24.39
N ARG A 16 2.56 7.38 24.38
CA ARG A 16 2.95 6.56 25.53
C ARG A 16 4.43 6.75 25.85
N PRO A 17 4.81 6.80 27.13
CA PRO A 17 6.22 6.76 27.51
C PRO A 17 6.83 5.40 27.19
N ASP A 18 8.15 5.35 27.14
CA ASP A 18 8.88 4.08 27.08
C ASP A 18 8.69 3.32 28.41
N GLU A 19 8.72 1.99 28.34
CA GLU A 19 8.48 1.09 29.48
C GLU A 19 9.44 -0.11 29.45
N PRO A 20 9.60 -0.84 30.56
CA PRO A 20 10.40 -2.06 30.57
C PRO A 20 9.90 -3.08 29.54
N VAL A 21 10.82 -3.82 28.94
CA VAL A 21 10.49 -4.93 28.03
C VAL A 21 9.62 -5.96 28.78
N PRO A 22 8.48 -6.41 28.21
CA PRO A 22 7.64 -7.41 28.85
C PRO A 22 8.39 -8.72 29.10
N SER A 23 8.09 -9.38 30.21
CA SER A 23 8.69 -10.68 30.53
C SER A 23 8.48 -11.69 29.39
N GLY A 24 9.54 -12.42 29.04
CA GLY A 24 9.55 -13.40 27.95
C GLY A 24 9.75 -12.82 26.54
N VAL A 25 9.85 -11.50 26.37
CA VAL A 25 10.08 -10.87 25.06
C VAL A 25 11.57 -10.61 24.85
N ASN A 26 12.15 -11.23 23.82
CA ASN A 26 13.46 -10.81 23.31
C ASN A 26 13.27 -9.61 22.37
N TYR A 27 13.24 -8.42 22.95
CA TYR A 27 12.97 -7.20 22.19
C TYR A 27 14.09 -6.83 21.20
N ASP A 28 15.33 -7.20 21.51
CA ASP A 28 16.45 -6.95 20.58
C ASP A 28 16.29 -7.74 19.28
N LEU A 29 15.86 -9.00 19.39
CA LEU A 29 15.49 -9.83 18.24
C LEU A 29 14.25 -9.30 17.52
N TRP A 30 13.24 -8.85 18.26
CA TRP A 30 12.01 -8.29 17.67
C TRP A 30 12.29 -7.04 16.82
N LEU A 31 13.21 -6.17 17.27
CA LEU A 31 13.64 -4.98 16.51
C LEU A 31 14.34 -5.35 15.19
N GLY A 32 14.94 -6.55 15.12
CA GLY A 32 15.63 -7.05 13.94
C GLY A 32 16.69 -6.06 13.42
N PRO A 33 16.72 -5.78 12.09
CA PRO A 33 17.69 -4.86 11.49
C PRO A 33 17.44 -3.38 11.84
N GLY A 34 16.26 -3.04 12.37
CA GLY A 34 15.87 -1.67 12.67
C GLY A 34 16.59 -1.10 13.89
N LYS A 35 16.66 0.23 13.99
CA LYS A 35 17.44 0.94 15.02
C LYS A 35 17.10 0.47 16.45
N LYS A 36 18.15 0.23 17.26
CA LYS A 36 18.00 -0.08 18.68
C LYS A 36 17.37 1.10 19.41
N GLN A 37 16.30 0.82 20.15
CA GLN A 37 15.53 1.84 20.86
C GLN A 37 14.86 1.25 22.12
N PRO A 38 14.49 2.07 23.11
CA PRO A 38 13.74 1.60 24.27
C PRO A 38 12.41 0.98 23.87
N PHE A 39 11.95 0.03 24.67
CA PHE A 39 10.65 -0.58 24.45
C PHE A 39 9.54 0.45 24.68
N ASN A 40 8.59 0.47 23.75
CA ASN A 40 7.38 1.28 23.84
C ASN A 40 6.23 0.50 23.24
N ARG A 41 5.10 0.44 23.94
CA ARG A 41 3.92 -0.31 23.49
C ARG A 41 3.45 0.10 22.09
N ASN A 42 3.60 1.37 21.71
CA ASN A 42 3.19 1.87 20.39
C ASN A 42 4.10 1.41 19.25
N ARG A 43 5.29 0.88 19.56
CA ARG A 43 6.19 0.30 18.57
C ARG A 43 6.06 -1.21 18.50
N PHE A 44 5.33 -1.83 19.42
CA PHE A 44 5.18 -3.29 19.52
C PHE A 44 3.97 -3.77 18.70
N HIS A 45 3.60 -5.06 18.82
CA HIS A 45 2.54 -5.71 18.05
C HIS A 45 1.32 -4.81 17.76
N THR A 46 0.83 -4.85 16.52
CA THR A 46 -0.31 -4.09 15.98
C THR A 46 -0.03 -2.60 15.68
N ALA A 47 0.81 -1.91 16.45
CA ALA A 47 1.02 -0.47 16.28
C ALA A 47 2.27 -0.11 15.44
N TRP A 48 3.16 -1.08 15.21
CA TRP A 48 4.39 -0.89 14.42
C TRP A 48 4.13 -0.36 12.99
N HIS A 49 2.99 -0.68 12.39
CA HIS A 49 2.59 -0.22 11.04
C HIS A 49 2.61 1.31 10.88
N TRP A 50 2.40 2.05 11.97
CA TRP A 50 2.16 3.51 11.98
C TRP A 50 3.42 4.33 12.23
N THR A 51 4.58 3.68 12.28
CA THR A 51 5.89 4.29 12.53
C THR A 51 6.78 4.09 11.31
N TRP A 52 7.58 5.09 10.93
CA TRP A 52 8.45 4.98 9.76
C TRP A 52 9.55 3.94 9.92
N GLU A 53 9.95 3.68 11.17
CA GLU A 53 11.00 2.70 11.48
C GLU A 53 10.57 1.25 11.18
N PHE A 54 9.28 0.93 11.18
CA PHE A 54 8.85 -0.47 10.98
C PHE A 54 7.79 -0.64 9.91
N GLY A 55 6.96 0.38 9.70
CA GLY A 55 5.80 0.31 8.84
C GLY A 55 5.83 1.30 7.71
N THR A 56 4.69 1.34 7.04
CA THR A 56 4.43 2.12 5.83
C THR A 56 3.16 2.96 5.97
N GLY A 57 2.56 3.04 7.16
CA GLY A 57 1.22 3.60 7.34
C GLY A 57 0.15 2.77 6.62
N ASP A 58 -1.03 3.36 6.44
CA ASP A 58 -2.14 2.58 5.89
C ASP A 58 -1.98 2.22 4.42
N ILE A 59 -1.25 3.03 3.66
CA ILE A 59 -0.99 2.80 2.23
C ILE A 59 -0.36 1.43 1.98
N GLY A 60 0.55 0.97 2.84
CA GLY A 60 1.12 -0.38 2.75
C GLY A 60 0.48 -1.42 3.67
N ASN A 61 -0.53 -1.04 4.45
CA ASN A 61 -1.28 -1.96 5.32
C ASN A 61 -2.56 -2.43 4.61
N ASP A 62 -3.63 -1.63 4.60
CA ASP A 62 -4.88 -2.00 3.88
C ASP A 62 -4.93 -1.38 2.48
N GLY A 63 -4.32 -0.21 2.30
CA GLY A 63 -4.28 0.51 1.03
C GLY A 63 -3.69 -0.32 -0.10
N VAL A 64 -2.69 -1.16 0.19
CA VAL A 64 -2.02 -2.02 -0.78
C VAL A 64 -2.98 -3.00 -1.45
N HIS A 65 -4.06 -3.42 -0.79
CA HIS A 65 -5.07 -4.28 -1.41
C HIS A 65 -5.80 -3.58 -2.55
N GLN A 66 -6.12 -2.30 -2.39
CA GLN A 66 -6.76 -1.52 -3.45
C GLN A 66 -5.74 -1.10 -4.51
N ILE A 67 -4.50 -0.82 -4.10
CA ILE A 67 -3.41 -0.53 -5.03
C ILE A 67 -3.12 -1.75 -5.92
N ASP A 68 -3.15 -2.96 -5.38
CA ASP A 68 -2.91 -4.18 -6.15
C ASP A 68 -4.02 -4.43 -7.16
N ILE A 69 -5.30 -4.34 -6.79
CA ILE A 69 -6.42 -4.54 -7.72
C ILE A 69 -6.36 -3.57 -8.90
N GLY A 70 -6.07 -2.28 -8.64
CA GLY A 70 -6.05 -1.26 -9.68
C GLY A 70 -4.84 -1.42 -10.61
N ARG A 71 -3.68 -1.76 -10.05
CA ARG A 71 -2.46 -2.10 -10.81
C ARG A 71 -2.66 -3.36 -11.65
N TRP A 72 -3.13 -4.43 -11.03
CA TRP A 72 -3.39 -5.72 -11.67
C TRP A 72 -4.42 -5.61 -12.80
N GLY A 73 -5.54 -4.90 -12.56
CA GLY A 73 -6.59 -4.70 -13.57
C GLY A 73 -6.13 -3.91 -14.80
N MET A 74 -5.03 -3.15 -14.69
CA MET A 74 -4.40 -2.44 -15.80
C MET A 74 -3.10 -3.10 -16.29
N ASN A 75 -2.71 -4.25 -15.71
CA ASN A 75 -1.45 -4.94 -15.98
C ASN A 75 -0.22 -4.02 -15.86
N LEU A 76 -0.15 -3.24 -14.78
CA LEU A 76 0.92 -2.28 -14.54
C LEU A 76 2.08 -2.89 -13.75
N LYS A 77 3.29 -2.43 -14.06
CA LYS A 77 4.54 -2.68 -13.32
C LYS A 77 4.98 -1.39 -12.60
N ALA A 78 6.26 -1.03 -12.67
CA ALA A 78 6.78 0.21 -12.12
C ALA A 78 6.32 1.46 -12.90
N PRO A 79 6.03 2.59 -12.23
CA PRO A 79 5.67 3.86 -12.86
C PRO A 79 6.91 4.65 -13.32
N ASN A 80 6.69 5.71 -14.09
CA ASN A 80 7.73 6.66 -14.52
C ASN A 80 7.95 7.80 -13.51
N ALA A 81 6.94 8.10 -12.69
CA ALA A 81 7.02 9.13 -11.65
C ALA A 81 5.97 8.94 -10.56
N VAL A 82 6.19 9.60 -9.42
CA VAL A 82 5.24 9.65 -8.30
C VAL A 82 5.16 11.05 -7.71
N SER A 83 3.96 11.46 -7.30
CA SER A 83 3.75 12.63 -6.46
C SER A 83 2.74 12.32 -5.35
N CYS A 84 2.90 12.94 -4.18
CA CYS A 84 2.00 12.75 -3.05
C CYS A 84 1.71 14.06 -2.31
N SER A 85 0.43 14.25 -1.98
CA SER A 85 -0.01 15.17 -0.92
C SER A 85 -0.55 14.33 0.24
N GLY A 86 -0.14 14.63 1.48
CA GLY A 86 -0.66 13.94 2.64
C GLY A 86 -0.57 14.78 3.91
N ALA A 87 -1.29 14.37 4.94
CA ALA A 87 -1.25 14.97 6.27
C ALA A 87 -1.84 14.04 7.33
N LYS A 88 -1.68 14.43 8.60
CA LYS A 88 -2.52 13.94 9.70
C LYS A 88 -3.69 14.92 9.89
N LEU A 89 -4.89 14.55 9.46
CA LEU A 89 -6.09 15.37 9.56
C LEU A 89 -7.00 14.95 10.72
N GLY A 90 -7.22 13.65 10.90
CA GLY A 90 -8.03 13.06 11.95
C GLY A 90 -7.24 12.52 13.15
N SER A 91 -5.97 12.18 12.98
CA SER A 91 -5.06 11.65 14.00
C SER A 91 -4.10 12.70 14.57
N LYS A 92 -4.45 13.99 14.46
CA LYS A 92 -3.62 15.10 14.96
C LYS A 92 -3.28 14.92 16.44
N GLY A 93 -1.99 15.00 16.77
CA GLY A 93 -1.49 14.93 18.13
C GLY A 93 -1.31 13.50 18.69
N ASP A 94 -1.69 12.46 17.94
CA ASP A 94 -1.43 11.09 18.34
C ASP A 94 0.01 10.64 17.95
N ALA A 95 0.38 9.42 18.34
CA ALA A 95 1.72 8.86 18.17
C ALA A 95 2.02 8.30 16.76
N GLN A 96 1.04 8.27 15.84
CA GLN A 96 1.26 7.84 14.46
C GLN A 96 2.21 8.82 13.75
N GLU A 97 3.23 8.30 13.06
CA GLU A 97 4.17 9.13 12.29
C GLU A 97 3.76 9.27 10.82
N THR A 98 2.96 8.31 10.33
CA THR A 98 2.50 8.24 8.95
C THR A 98 1.28 9.15 8.72
N PRO A 99 1.08 9.70 7.52
CA PRO A 99 -0.16 10.43 7.22
C PRO A 99 -1.38 9.52 7.38
N ASP A 100 -2.50 10.10 7.77
CA ASP A 100 -3.81 9.43 7.87
C ASP A 100 -4.73 9.80 6.69
N THR A 101 -4.26 10.73 5.86
CA THR A 101 -4.91 11.26 4.67
C THR A 101 -3.85 11.40 3.61
N MET A 102 -4.05 10.77 2.45
CA MET A 102 -3.12 10.84 1.33
C MET A 102 -3.87 10.91 0.00
N VAL A 103 -3.28 11.63 -0.94
CA VAL A 103 -3.53 11.46 -2.37
C VAL A 103 -2.18 11.22 -3.02
N VAL A 104 -2.03 10.08 -3.68
CA VAL A 104 -0.83 9.71 -4.44
C VAL A 104 -1.20 9.62 -5.91
N THR A 105 -0.35 10.16 -6.78
CA THR A 105 -0.46 9.96 -8.23
C THR A 105 0.81 9.30 -8.74
N TRP A 106 0.68 8.12 -9.33
CA TRP A 106 1.71 7.48 -10.12
C TRP A 106 1.45 7.73 -11.60
N GLU A 107 2.51 8.09 -12.31
CA GLU A 107 2.46 8.44 -13.73
C GLU A 107 3.07 7.32 -14.56
N TYR A 108 2.34 6.88 -15.58
CA TYR A 108 2.78 5.97 -16.63
C TYR A 108 2.69 6.71 -17.98
N ASP A 109 3.12 6.07 -19.06
CA ASP A 109 3.17 6.70 -20.40
C ASP A 109 1.81 7.29 -20.83
N ASP A 110 0.73 6.50 -20.73
CA ASP A 110 -0.62 6.89 -21.18
C ASP A 110 -1.67 6.83 -20.04
N LEU A 111 -1.21 6.75 -18.78
CA LEU A 111 -2.10 6.51 -17.65
C LEU A 111 -1.65 7.25 -16.38
N LEU A 112 -2.61 7.97 -15.78
CA LEU A 112 -2.51 8.36 -14.38
C LEU A 112 -3.20 7.31 -13.51
N TYR A 113 -2.46 6.84 -12.50
CA TYR A 113 -2.95 5.97 -11.46
C TYR A 113 -2.99 6.72 -10.12
N VAL A 114 -4.18 6.92 -9.56
CA VAL A 114 -4.39 7.77 -8.39
C VAL A 114 -4.87 6.94 -7.21
N TYR A 115 -4.22 7.08 -6.05
CA TYR A 115 -4.67 6.55 -4.77
C TYR A 115 -5.17 7.65 -3.84
N GLU A 116 -6.26 7.38 -3.14
CA GLU A 116 -6.87 8.25 -2.14
C GLU A 116 -7.06 7.47 -0.85
N GLN A 117 -6.58 8.03 0.27
CA GLN A 117 -6.70 7.45 1.60
C GLN A 117 -7.39 8.41 2.57
N ARG A 118 -8.26 7.87 3.42
CA ARG A 118 -8.74 8.53 4.64
C ARG A 118 -8.93 7.54 5.79
N ASP A 119 -8.15 7.73 6.84
CA ASP A 119 -8.12 6.81 7.98
C ASP A 119 -9.04 7.24 9.14
N PHE A 120 -9.82 8.30 8.97
CA PHE A 120 -10.63 8.90 10.04
C PHE A 120 -12.14 8.85 9.74
N THR A 121 -12.53 8.34 8.58
CA THR A 121 -13.93 8.17 8.18
C THR A 121 -14.36 6.71 8.29
N PRO A 122 -15.55 6.41 8.84
CA PRO A 122 -16.04 5.03 8.87
C PRO A 122 -16.32 4.52 7.45
N TYR A 123 -16.29 3.20 7.29
CA TYR A 123 -16.84 2.56 6.10
C TYR A 123 -18.28 3.00 5.87
N ARG A 124 -18.63 3.16 4.59
CA ARG A 124 -19.95 3.51 4.08
C ARG A 124 -20.43 4.91 4.45
N LEU A 125 -19.50 5.85 4.64
CA LEU A 125 -19.83 7.25 4.95
C LEU A 125 -20.66 7.89 3.84
N GLN A 126 -20.34 7.60 2.56
CA GLN A 126 -21.09 8.07 1.39
C GLN A 126 -22.06 7.01 0.86
N ALA A 127 -22.62 6.17 1.75
CA ALA A 127 -23.29 4.90 1.45
C ALA A 127 -22.32 3.81 0.99
N HIS A 128 -22.84 2.69 0.46
CA HIS A 128 -22.10 1.46 0.12
C HIS A 128 -20.96 1.60 -0.92
N ARG A 129 -20.61 2.81 -1.36
CA ARG A 129 -19.76 3.07 -2.53
C ARG A 129 -18.74 4.16 -2.20
N HIS A 130 -17.55 4.04 -2.76
CA HIS A 130 -16.42 4.97 -2.65
C HIS A 130 -15.63 4.90 -1.33
N ASP A 131 -15.47 3.70 -0.76
CA ASP A 131 -14.62 3.50 0.42
C ASP A 131 -13.37 2.67 0.10
N ASN A 132 -13.56 1.44 -0.37
CA ASN A 132 -12.48 0.51 -0.75
C ASN A 132 -12.77 0.01 -2.17
N ASP A 133 -12.67 0.92 -3.12
CA ASP A 133 -13.14 0.75 -4.50
C ASP A 133 -12.03 1.11 -5.49
N ASN A 134 -12.06 0.46 -6.64
CA ASN A 134 -11.25 0.77 -7.81
C ASN A 134 -12.16 1.25 -8.93
N ILE A 135 -11.82 2.39 -9.54
CA ILE A 135 -12.59 2.99 -10.63
C ILE A 135 -11.68 3.15 -11.83
N PHE A 136 -12.05 2.51 -12.93
CA PHE A 136 -11.34 2.53 -14.20
C PHE A 136 -12.11 3.42 -15.17
N TYR A 137 -11.50 4.53 -15.59
CA TYR A 137 -12.13 5.51 -16.48
C TYR A 137 -11.66 5.34 -17.92
N GLY A 138 -12.63 5.25 -18.83
CA GLY A 138 -12.43 5.27 -20.28
C GLY A 138 -13.23 6.37 -20.97
N ASP A 139 -13.05 6.50 -22.27
CA ASP A 139 -13.72 7.48 -23.12
C ASP A 139 -15.20 7.16 -23.37
N LYS A 140 -15.63 5.90 -23.19
CA LYS A 140 -17.02 5.45 -23.38
C LYS A 140 -17.79 5.23 -22.09
N GLY A 141 -17.13 5.28 -20.94
CA GLY A 141 -17.72 4.89 -19.67
C GLY A 141 -16.71 4.67 -18.57
N PHE A 142 -17.14 4.04 -17.49
CA PHE A 142 -16.26 3.63 -16.40
C PHE A 142 -16.67 2.27 -15.83
N MET A 143 -15.70 1.58 -15.25
CA MET A 143 -15.91 0.37 -14.48
C MET A 143 -15.61 0.65 -13.01
N MET A 144 -16.45 0.14 -12.11
CA MET A 144 -16.19 0.13 -10.67
C MET A 144 -16.00 -1.31 -10.21
N VAL A 145 -14.97 -1.53 -9.42
CA VAL A 145 -14.67 -2.80 -8.77
C VAL A 145 -14.67 -2.55 -7.27
N ASP A 146 -15.48 -3.30 -6.53
CA ASP A 146 -15.61 -3.20 -5.07
C ASP A 146 -15.66 -4.61 -4.45
N ARG A 147 -15.82 -4.70 -3.12
CA ARG A 147 -15.86 -5.99 -2.40
C ARG A 147 -17.02 -6.92 -2.80
N SER A 148 -18.00 -6.43 -3.56
CA SER A 148 -19.18 -7.18 -3.97
C SER A 148 -19.05 -7.73 -5.39
N GLY A 149 -18.16 -7.18 -6.21
CA GLY A 149 -18.06 -7.50 -7.63
C GLY A 149 -17.56 -6.33 -8.47
N TYR A 150 -17.96 -6.33 -9.74
CA TYR A 150 -17.71 -5.22 -10.65
C TYR A 150 -18.98 -4.77 -11.39
N ARG A 151 -18.98 -3.50 -11.80
CA ARG A 151 -20.06 -2.87 -12.56
C ARG A 151 -19.51 -1.98 -13.66
N ILE A 152 -20.18 -1.95 -14.81
CA ILE A 152 -19.80 -1.12 -15.96
C ILE A 152 -20.93 -0.13 -16.26
N PHE A 153 -20.54 1.12 -16.53
CA PHE A 153 -21.45 2.21 -16.84
C PHE A 153 -21.01 2.87 -18.16
N TYR A 154 -21.87 2.87 -19.17
CA TYR A 154 -21.64 3.59 -20.42
C TYR A 154 -22.18 5.01 -20.37
N LYS A 155 -21.55 5.90 -21.16
CA LYS A 155 -22.03 7.28 -21.34
C LYS A 155 -23.43 7.25 -21.96
N HIS A 156 -24.29 8.18 -21.50
CA HIS A 156 -25.65 8.38 -22.02
C HIS A 156 -26.61 7.19 -21.83
N GLU A 157 -26.23 6.19 -21.04
CA GLU A 157 -27.08 5.07 -20.68
C GLU A 157 -27.42 5.09 -19.19
N ARG A 158 -28.61 4.60 -18.84
CA ARG A 158 -28.96 4.38 -17.44
C ARG A 158 -28.28 3.10 -16.98
N GLY A 159 -27.24 3.23 -16.16
CA GLY A 159 -26.48 2.08 -15.67
C GLY A 159 -27.01 1.44 -14.36
N PRO A 160 -26.31 0.40 -13.87
CA PRO A 160 -25.18 -0.27 -14.54
C PRO A 160 -25.63 -1.03 -15.79
N ALA A 161 -24.83 -0.99 -16.85
CA ALA A 161 -25.05 -1.78 -18.07
C ALA A 161 -24.68 -3.26 -17.86
N PHE A 162 -23.70 -3.51 -16.99
CA PHE A 162 -23.29 -4.84 -16.53
C PHE A 162 -23.02 -4.81 -15.03
N GLU A 163 -23.38 -5.86 -14.32
CA GLU A 163 -23.09 -6.09 -12.91
C GLU A 163 -22.87 -7.58 -12.67
N GLU A 164 -21.72 -7.92 -12.11
CA GLU A 164 -21.38 -9.30 -11.74
C GLU A 164 -20.80 -9.33 -10.34
N LYS A 165 -21.23 -10.31 -9.54
CA LYS A 165 -20.75 -10.51 -8.18
C LYS A 165 -19.57 -11.46 -8.18
N TRP A 166 -18.66 -11.26 -7.23
CA TRP A 166 -17.58 -12.23 -7.00
C TRP A 166 -18.13 -13.60 -6.68
N GLN A 167 -17.48 -14.61 -7.23
CA GLN A 167 -17.71 -16.01 -6.89
C GLN A 167 -16.53 -16.49 -6.06
N ASP A 168 -16.81 -17.31 -5.05
CA ASP A 168 -15.74 -17.94 -4.26
C ASP A 168 -14.91 -18.84 -5.18
N THR A 169 -13.65 -18.49 -5.37
CA THR A 169 -12.67 -19.30 -6.09
C THR A 169 -11.92 -20.22 -5.13
N PRO A 170 -11.26 -21.29 -5.64
CA PRO A 170 -10.31 -22.05 -4.84
C PRO A 170 -9.31 -21.13 -4.14
N THR A 171 -8.99 -21.43 -2.88
CA THR A 171 -8.17 -20.54 -2.05
C THR A 171 -6.76 -20.39 -2.63
N HIS A 172 -6.17 -19.19 -2.53
CA HIS A 172 -4.79 -18.93 -2.93
C HIS A 172 -3.79 -19.93 -2.32
N TYR A 173 -4.04 -20.36 -1.08
CA TYR A 173 -3.24 -21.38 -0.40
C TYR A 173 -3.25 -22.73 -1.13
N GLN A 174 -4.40 -23.15 -1.66
CA GLN A 174 -4.49 -24.40 -2.41
C GLN A 174 -3.73 -24.31 -3.73
N ASN A 175 -3.86 -23.19 -4.45
CA ASN A 175 -3.06 -22.95 -5.67
C ASN A 175 -1.56 -23.01 -5.37
N PHE A 176 -1.08 -22.31 -4.33
CA PHE A 176 0.32 -22.36 -3.93
C PHE A 176 0.80 -23.78 -3.62
N ILE A 177 0.06 -24.53 -2.79
CA ILE A 177 0.41 -25.92 -2.44
C ILE A 177 0.44 -26.82 -3.68
N THR A 178 -0.52 -26.67 -4.59
CA THR A 178 -0.55 -27.42 -5.85
C THR A 178 0.68 -27.11 -6.72
N CYS A 179 1.00 -25.82 -6.90
CA CYS A 179 2.17 -25.39 -7.68
C CYS A 179 3.48 -25.93 -7.09
N VAL A 180 3.64 -25.90 -5.76
CA VAL A 180 4.82 -26.46 -5.07
C VAL A 180 4.92 -27.97 -5.29
N LYS A 181 3.82 -28.70 -5.12
CA LYS A 181 3.80 -30.17 -5.30
C LYS A 181 4.12 -30.58 -6.73
N ASN A 182 3.58 -29.85 -7.70
CA ASN A 182 3.74 -30.17 -9.12
C ASN A 182 4.98 -29.53 -9.76
N ARG A 183 5.65 -28.60 -9.06
CA ARG A 183 6.76 -27.78 -9.57
C ARG A 183 6.36 -26.93 -10.79
N GLN A 184 5.15 -26.36 -10.75
CA GLN A 184 4.59 -25.52 -11.81
C GLN A 184 4.45 -24.08 -11.27
N SER A 185 5.55 -23.34 -11.24
CA SER A 185 5.52 -21.95 -10.72
C SER A 185 4.73 -21.01 -11.61
N ASP A 186 4.70 -21.28 -12.92
CA ASP A 186 3.97 -20.53 -13.95
C ASP A 186 2.43 -20.59 -13.80
N GLU A 187 1.92 -21.50 -12.97
CA GLU A 187 0.49 -21.59 -12.64
C GLU A 187 0.11 -20.85 -11.34
N LEU A 188 1.04 -20.12 -10.73
CA LEU A 188 0.74 -19.32 -9.54
C LEU A 188 -0.22 -18.18 -9.89
N LEU A 189 -1.29 -18.05 -9.10
CA LEU A 189 -2.25 -16.95 -9.26
C LEU A 189 -1.73 -15.61 -8.73
N ALA A 190 -0.66 -15.63 -7.92
CA ALA A 190 -0.08 -14.46 -7.29
C ALA A 190 1.44 -14.68 -7.15
N GLU A 191 2.18 -14.45 -8.23
CA GLU A 191 3.64 -14.52 -8.21
C GLU A 191 4.27 -13.43 -7.32
N ILE A 192 5.50 -13.68 -6.88
CA ILE A 192 6.22 -12.74 -6.00
C ILE A 192 6.49 -11.39 -6.68
N GLU A 193 6.67 -11.37 -8.02
CA GLU A 193 6.87 -10.13 -8.79
C GLU A 193 5.64 -9.20 -8.71
N GLU A 194 4.44 -9.77 -8.69
CA GLU A 194 3.20 -8.99 -8.53
C GLU A 194 3.15 -8.32 -7.14
N GLY A 195 3.54 -9.06 -6.10
CA GLY A 195 3.67 -8.52 -4.74
C GLY A 195 4.72 -7.41 -4.64
N HIS A 196 5.84 -7.55 -5.36
CA HIS A 196 6.88 -6.52 -5.45
C HIS A 196 6.37 -5.21 -6.04
N TYR A 197 5.71 -5.24 -7.21
CA TYR A 197 5.19 -4.01 -7.82
C TYR A 197 4.11 -3.34 -6.97
N SER A 198 3.22 -4.11 -6.34
CA SER A 198 2.19 -3.54 -5.46
C SER A 198 2.81 -2.91 -4.21
N ALA A 199 3.82 -3.54 -3.59
CA ALA A 199 4.56 -2.95 -2.48
C ALA A 199 5.38 -1.71 -2.90
N MET A 200 6.00 -1.75 -4.08
CA MET A 200 6.76 -0.64 -4.65
C MET A 200 5.91 0.63 -4.72
N LEU A 201 4.67 0.55 -5.23
CA LEU A 201 3.78 1.72 -5.31
C LEU A 201 3.54 2.37 -3.94
N SER A 202 3.28 1.56 -2.90
CA SER A 202 3.12 2.03 -1.52
C SER A 202 4.38 2.70 -0.99
N HIS A 203 5.56 2.13 -1.27
CA HIS A 203 6.85 2.75 -0.90
C HIS A 203 7.08 4.07 -1.64
N LEU A 204 6.87 4.12 -2.96
CA LEU A 204 7.02 5.33 -3.76
C LEU A 204 6.10 6.46 -3.28
N GLY A 205 4.84 6.14 -2.92
CA GLY A 205 3.91 7.11 -2.34
C GLY A 205 4.44 7.71 -1.04
N ASN A 206 4.95 6.87 -0.14
CA ASN A 206 5.58 7.32 1.11
C ASN A 206 6.86 8.13 0.89
N ILE A 207 7.70 7.74 -0.08
CA ILE A 207 8.94 8.47 -0.38
C ILE A 207 8.62 9.86 -0.93
N SER A 208 7.66 9.98 -1.85
CA SER A 208 7.21 11.28 -2.33
C SER A 208 6.61 12.14 -1.22
N TYR A 209 5.81 11.56 -0.32
CA TYR A 209 5.29 12.27 0.85
C TYR A 209 6.41 12.82 1.74
N ARG A 210 7.42 11.99 2.05
CA ARG A 210 8.52 12.36 2.95
C ARG A 210 9.48 13.38 2.35
N THR A 211 9.66 13.35 1.02
CA THR A 211 10.50 14.31 0.28
C THR A 211 9.75 15.58 -0.12
N GLY A 212 8.41 15.58 -0.08
CA GLY A 212 7.56 16.73 -0.33
C GLY A 212 7.50 17.19 -1.79
N ARG A 213 7.86 16.33 -2.75
CA ARG A 213 7.97 16.68 -4.18
C ARG A 213 7.60 15.53 -5.11
N ARG A 214 7.37 15.87 -6.37
CA ARG A 214 7.28 14.89 -7.47
C ARG A 214 8.66 14.29 -7.71
N LEU A 215 8.72 12.98 -7.87
CA LEU A 215 9.94 12.22 -8.11
C LEU A 215 9.85 11.48 -9.45
N VAL A 216 10.85 11.65 -10.31
CA VAL A 216 11.04 10.82 -11.51
C VAL A 216 11.65 9.50 -11.08
N PHE A 217 11.08 8.39 -11.54
CA PHE A 217 11.51 7.04 -11.21
C PHE A 217 11.92 6.31 -12.49
N ASP A 218 13.07 5.65 -12.47
CA ASP A 218 13.50 4.79 -13.56
C ASP A 218 12.97 3.37 -13.30
N PRO A 219 12.00 2.88 -14.09
CA PRO A 219 11.41 1.57 -13.89
C PRO A 219 12.38 0.41 -14.18
N LYS A 220 13.51 0.66 -14.86
CA LYS A 220 14.49 -0.39 -15.18
C LYS A 220 15.47 -0.63 -14.04
N THR A 221 15.92 0.44 -13.39
CA THR A 221 16.86 0.35 -12.26
C THR A 221 16.16 0.42 -10.92
N GLU A 222 14.87 0.76 -10.90
CA GLU A 222 14.05 0.97 -9.71
C GLU A 222 14.63 2.02 -8.75
N THR A 223 15.14 3.12 -9.33
CA THR A 223 15.77 4.23 -8.60
C THR A 223 15.24 5.59 -9.03
N PHE A 224 15.61 6.64 -8.30
CA PHE A 224 15.36 8.03 -8.68
C PHE A 224 16.64 8.64 -9.30
N PRO A 225 16.79 8.73 -10.64
CA PRO A 225 18.08 9.06 -11.28
C PRO A 225 18.73 10.36 -10.79
N ASP A 226 17.90 11.38 -10.55
CA ASP A 226 18.36 12.73 -10.17
C ASP A 226 18.13 13.07 -8.70
N ASP A 227 17.76 12.09 -7.86
CA ASP A 227 17.36 12.35 -6.47
C ASP A 227 18.07 11.44 -5.45
N LYS A 228 19.22 11.91 -4.97
CA LYS A 228 20.02 11.20 -3.97
C LYS A 228 19.30 11.07 -2.62
N GLU A 229 18.50 12.05 -2.23
CA GLU A 229 17.75 12.01 -0.97
C GLU A 229 16.65 10.96 -1.03
N ALA A 230 15.87 10.94 -2.12
CA ALA A 230 14.82 9.93 -2.32
C ALA A 230 15.38 8.50 -2.34
N ASN A 231 16.53 8.30 -3.01
CA ASN A 231 17.20 7.00 -3.05
C ASN A 231 17.62 6.48 -1.65
N GLN A 232 17.85 7.36 -0.66
CA GLN A 232 18.16 6.91 0.71
C GLN A 232 16.98 6.18 1.37
N TYR A 233 15.76 6.35 0.87
CA TYR A 233 14.56 5.68 1.38
C TYR A 233 14.25 4.34 0.70
N LEU A 234 14.94 4.00 -0.40
CA LEU A 234 14.79 2.69 -1.08
C LEU A 234 15.39 1.54 -0.28
N THR A 235 16.26 1.87 0.68
CA THR A 235 16.90 0.91 1.56
C THR A 235 16.96 1.47 2.98
N ARG A 236 17.49 0.69 3.91
CA ARG A 236 17.68 1.08 5.31
C ARG A 236 19.08 0.69 5.74
N LYS A 237 19.67 1.49 6.63
CA LYS A 237 20.89 1.09 7.31
C LYS A 237 20.54 0.02 8.34
N TYR A 238 20.97 -1.21 8.06
CA TYR A 238 20.82 -2.31 9.00
C TYR A 238 21.79 -2.17 10.16
N ARG A 239 21.36 -2.65 11.33
CA ARG A 239 22.24 -2.85 12.49
C ARG A 239 23.27 -3.93 12.20
N ASP A 240 24.43 -3.80 12.86
CA ASP A 240 25.47 -4.81 12.84
C ASP A 240 24.91 -6.19 13.20
N GLY A 241 25.26 -7.20 12.40
CA GLY A 241 24.80 -8.59 12.52
C GLY A 241 23.51 -8.92 11.77
N TYR A 242 22.87 -7.95 11.12
CA TYR A 242 21.69 -8.15 10.26
C TYR A 242 21.97 -7.86 8.78
N GLU A 243 23.23 -7.73 8.38
CA GLU A 243 23.63 -7.44 7.01
C GLU A 243 23.11 -8.49 6.04
N LEU A 244 22.71 -8.04 4.84
CA LEU A 244 22.42 -8.98 3.76
C LEU A 244 23.71 -9.66 3.32
N PRO A 245 23.67 -10.96 2.94
CA PRO A 245 24.81 -11.63 2.33
C PRO A 245 25.30 -10.83 1.12
N LEU A 246 26.62 -10.71 0.98
CA LEU A 246 27.21 -10.23 -0.26
C LEU A 246 27.05 -11.35 -1.29
N VAL A 247 26.20 -11.13 -2.30
CA VAL A 247 25.99 -12.04 -3.43
C VAL A 247 26.80 -11.55 -4.63
#